data_AF-A0A1G6VMP6-F1
#
_entry.id   AF-A0A1G6VMP6-F1
#
_cell.length_a   1.000
_cell.length_b   1.000
_cell.length_c   1.000
_cell.angle_alpha   90.00
_cell.angle_beta   90.00
_cell.angle_gamma   90.00
#
_symmetry.space_group_name_H-M   'P 1'
#
loop_
_entity.id
_entity.type
_entity.pdbx_description
1 polymer ?
#
loop_
_entity_poly.entity_id
_entity_poly.type
_entity_poly.pdbx_seq_one_letter_code
_entity_poly.pdbx_strand_id
1 'polypeptide(L)'
;MLLLPIILIALATGTLVFLLLNRPHKAEDQKVAAEQARVNLAQTRATYEGLEHRLFDIIEKQIGKKYIREIREGEITVGMPSELLLMAWGHPAAIKEQPEEGGPEATWIYPQEDSGTGRSNTEVQIFDKKVQGWKDN
;
A
#
# COMPACT_ATOMS: atom_id res chain seq x y z
N MET A 1 36.94 -28.86 -58.65
CA MET A 1 36.10 -27.66 -58.48
C MET A 1 35.11 -27.84 -57.33
N LEU A 2 35.59 -28.10 -56.10
CA LEU A 2 34.73 -28.34 -54.91
C LEU A 2 35.00 -27.35 -53.76
N LEU A 3 36.06 -26.54 -53.82
CA LEU A 3 36.40 -25.56 -52.79
C LEU A 3 35.42 -24.38 -52.73
N LEU A 4 34.94 -23.94 -53.89
CA LEU A 4 34.04 -22.79 -54.03
C LEU A 4 32.66 -23.00 -53.35
N PRO A 5 31.97 -24.15 -53.51
CA PRO A 5 30.71 -24.39 -52.79
C PRO A 5 30.90 -24.57 -51.27
N ILE A 6 32.03 -25.12 -50.82
CA ILE A 6 32.31 -25.32 -49.39
C ILE A 6 32.50 -23.96 -48.69
N ILE A 7 33.23 -23.03 -49.32
CA ILE A 7 33.44 -21.68 -48.78
C ILE A 7 32.10 -20.92 -48.70
N LEU A 8 31.23 -21.10 -49.70
CA LEU A 8 29.91 -20.45 -49.75
C LEU A 8 28.98 -20.95 -48.64
N ILE A 9 28.98 -22.26 -48.37
CA ILE A 9 28.23 -22.85 -47.26
C ILE A 9 28.77 -22.35 -45.93
N ALA A 10 30.10 -22.30 -45.74
CA ALA A 10 30.72 -21.85 -44.50
C ALA A 10 30.44 -20.36 -44.20
N LEU A 11 30.42 -19.51 -45.24
CA LEU A 11 30.03 -18.10 -45.10
C LEU A 11 28.55 -17.98 -44.73
N ALA A 12 27.67 -18.74 -45.37
CA ALA A 12 26.23 -18.73 -45.07
C ALA A 12 25.95 -19.17 -43.63
N THR A 13 26.55 -20.27 -43.16
CA THR A 13 26.41 -20.71 -41.76
C THR A 13 27.02 -19.71 -40.79
N GLY A 14 28.19 -19.12 -41.10
CA GLY A 14 28.80 -18.07 -40.28
C GLY A 14 27.88 -16.85 -40.12
N THR A 15 27.28 -16.38 -41.21
CA THR A 15 26.32 -15.25 -41.16
C THR A 15 25.02 -15.60 -40.43
N LEU A 16 24.51 -16.82 -40.58
CA LEU A 16 23.30 -17.27 -39.89
C LEU A 16 23.52 -17.33 -38.37
N VAL A 17 24.65 -17.87 -37.94
CA VAL A 17 25.04 -17.95 -36.53
C VAL A 17 25.27 -16.55 -35.96
N PHE A 18 25.91 -15.65 -36.71
CA PHE A 18 26.08 -14.26 -36.32
C PHE A 18 24.74 -13.53 -36.14
N LEU A 19 23.78 -13.70 -37.06
CA LEU A 19 22.44 -13.09 -36.94
C LEU A 19 21.61 -13.66 -35.79
N LEU A 20 21.77 -14.95 -35.47
CA LEU A 20 21.11 -15.59 -34.34
C LEU A 20 21.68 -15.11 -32.99
N LEU A 21 23.00 -14.93 -32.90
CA LEU A 21 23.67 -14.45 -31.69
C LEU A 21 23.45 -12.95 -31.42
N ASN A 22 23.33 -12.14 -32.48
CA ASN A 22 23.12 -10.68 -32.36
C ASN A 22 21.65 -10.25 -32.41
N ARG A 23 20.70 -11.17 -32.23
CA ARG A 23 19.27 -10.83 -32.25
C ARG A 23 18.91 -10.01 -31.00
N PRO A 24 18.45 -8.75 -31.12
CA PRO A 24 18.15 -7.89 -29.98
C PRO A 24 16.77 -8.22 -29.38
N HIS A 25 16.47 -9.49 -29.09
CA HIS A 25 15.13 -9.88 -28.59
C HIS A 25 14.86 -9.42 -27.15
N LYS A 26 15.88 -9.33 -26.28
CA LYS A 26 15.63 -9.10 -24.85
C LYS A 26 15.41 -7.63 -24.46
N ALA A 27 15.91 -6.67 -25.22
CA ALA A 27 15.85 -5.25 -24.86
C ALA A 27 14.52 -4.59 -25.24
N GLU A 28 13.86 -5.08 -26.29
CA GLU A 28 12.58 -4.54 -26.77
C GLU A 28 11.42 -5.09 -25.93
N ASP A 29 11.42 -6.40 -25.64
CA ASP A 29 10.44 -7.04 -24.75
C ASP A 29 10.44 -6.46 -23.33
N GLN A 30 11.62 -6.09 -22.81
CA GLN A 30 11.73 -5.42 -21.50
C GLN A 30 11.15 -4.00 -21.51
N LYS A 31 11.29 -3.26 -22.61
CA LYS A 31 10.69 -1.91 -22.74
C LYS A 31 9.17 -1.99 -22.82
N VAL A 32 8.65 -2.94 -23.60
CA VAL A 32 7.20 -3.18 -23.69
C VAL A 32 6.63 -3.60 -22.34
N ALA A 33 7.31 -4.51 -21.62
CA ALA A 33 6.90 -4.93 -20.28
C ALA A 33 6.93 -3.79 -19.26
N ALA A 34 7.97 -2.95 -19.29
CA ALA A 34 8.08 -1.78 -18.41
C ALA A 34 6.99 -0.74 -18.69
N GLU A 35 6.67 -0.50 -19.96
CA GLU A 35 5.62 0.44 -20.33
C GLU A 35 4.24 -0.09 -19.95
N GLN A 36 3.98 -1.38 -20.15
CA GLN A 36 2.75 -2.02 -19.69
C GLN A 36 2.61 -1.96 -18.16
N ALA A 37 3.71 -2.16 -17.42
CA ALA A 37 3.72 -2.04 -15.96
C ALA A 37 3.42 -0.59 -15.51
N ARG A 38 3.93 0.41 -16.22
CA ARG A 38 3.62 1.82 -15.96
C ARG A 38 2.15 2.15 -16.20
N VAL A 39 1.58 1.69 -17.31
CA VAL A 39 0.15 1.88 -17.62
C VAL A 39 -0.72 1.19 -16.56
N ASN A 40 -0.38 -0.06 -16.20
CA ASN A 40 -1.10 -0.79 -15.16
C ASN A 40 -1.01 -0.09 -13.80
N LEU A 41 0.16 0.45 -13.44
CA LEU A 41 0.34 1.21 -12.20
C LEU A 41 -0.51 2.48 -12.22
N ALA A 42 -0.47 3.27 -13.30
CA ALA A 42 -1.26 4.49 -13.44
C ALA A 42 -2.76 4.21 -13.35
N GLN A 43 -3.23 3.13 -13.99
CA GLN A 43 -4.63 2.74 -13.97
C GLN A 43 -5.08 2.23 -12.60
N THR A 44 -4.21 1.46 -11.92
CA THR A 44 -4.46 0.99 -10.55
C THR A 44 -4.51 2.17 -9.58
N ARG A 45 -3.60 3.13 -9.73
CA ARG A 45 -3.55 4.35 -8.92
C ARG A 45 -4.82 5.19 -9.09
N ALA A 46 -5.24 5.44 -10.33
CA ALA A 46 -6.48 6.17 -10.60
C ALA A 46 -7.72 5.45 -10.03
N THR A 47 -7.72 4.12 -10.07
CA THR A 47 -8.81 3.32 -9.46
C THR A 47 -8.81 3.47 -7.94
N TYR A 48 -7.64 3.44 -7.30
CA TYR A 48 -7.49 3.62 -5.86
C TYR A 48 -7.92 5.02 -5.42
N GLU A 49 -7.45 6.07 -6.11
CA GLU A 49 -7.85 7.46 -5.85
C GLU A 49 -9.37 7.65 -5.99
N GLY A 50 -9.99 7.00 -6.98
CA GLY A 50 -11.45 7.01 -7.15
C GLY A 50 -12.22 6.28 -6.04
N LEU A 51 -11.68 5.18 -5.53
CA LEU A 51 -12.25 4.46 -4.39
C LEU A 51 -12.11 5.26 -3.10
N GLU A 52 -10.95 5.88 -2.88
CA GLU A 52 -10.67 6.75 -1.74
C GLU A 52 -11.66 7.92 -1.70
N HIS A 53 -11.87 8.62 -2.82
CA HIS A 53 -12.87 9.70 -2.88
C HIS A 53 -14.29 9.22 -2.56
N ARG A 54 -14.71 8.07 -3.10
CA ARG A 54 -16.04 7.51 -2.78
C ARG A 54 -16.19 7.15 -1.32
N LEU A 55 -15.12 6.61 -0.70
CA LEU A 55 -15.12 6.29 0.72
C LEU A 55 -15.32 7.57 1.54
N PHE A 56 -14.54 8.62 1.28
CA PHE A 56 -14.67 9.90 1.97
C PHE A 56 -16.02 10.58 1.75
N ASP A 57 -16.60 10.49 0.55
CA ASP A 57 -17.95 10.98 0.29
C ASP A 57 -19.03 10.27 1.14
N ILE A 58 -18.88 8.96 1.35
CA ILE A 58 -19.80 8.17 2.19
C ILE A 58 -19.63 8.56 3.66
N ILE A 59 -18.38 8.65 4.12
CA ILE A 59 -18.05 9.09 5.49
C ILE A 59 -18.61 10.48 5.74
N GLU A 60 -18.44 11.41 4.80
CA GLU A 60 -18.96 12.77 4.88
C GLU A 60 -20.48 12.78 5.06
N LYS A 61 -21.19 11.96 4.28
CA LYS A 61 -22.66 11.88 4.34
C LYS A 61 -23.17 11.28 5.64
N GLN A 62 -22.47 10.30 6.21
CA GLN A 62 -22.93 9.60 7.42
C GLN A 62 -22.52 10.29 8.71
N ILE A 63 -21.32 10.87 8.77
CA ILE A 63 -20.68 11.30 10.02
C ILE A 63 -20.35 12.81 9.99
N GLY A 64 -20.54 13.46 8.84
CA GLY A 64 -20.25 14.87 8.64
C GLY A 64 -18.77 15.15 8.37
N LYS A 65 -18.46 16.41 8.03
CA LYS A 65 -17.09 16.86 7.70
C LYS A 65 -16.11 16.86 8.88
N LYS A 66 -16.60 16.66 10.10
CA LYS A 66 -15.84 16.90 11.33
C LYS A 66 -14.58 16.04 11.47
N TYR A 67 -14.58 14.82 10.94
CA TYR A 67 -13.49 13.85 11.13
C TYR A 67 -12.71 13.53 9.85
N ILE A 68 -13.04 14.18 8.71
CA ILE A 68 -12.42 13.86 7.41
C ILE A 68 -10.93 14.19 7.41
N ARG A 69 -10.56 15.33 8.01
CA ARG A 69 -9.17 15.74 8.08
C ARG A 69 -8.38 14.78 8.96
N GLU A 70 -8.93 14.42 10.11
CA GLU A 70 -8.32 13.53 11.08
C GLU A 70 -8.09 12.14 10.48
N ILE A 71 -9.04 11.60 9.73
CA ILE A 71 -8.87 10.31 9.03
C ILE A 71 -7.81 10.41 7.92
N ARG A 72 -7.77 11.53 7.19
CA ARG A 72 -6.82 11.76 6.08
C ARG A 72 -5.39 11.97 6.58
N GLU A 73 -5.23 12.70 7.67
CA GLU A 73 -3.94 13.06 8.26
C GLU A 73 -3.46 12.00 9.26
N GLY A 74 -4.30 11.02 9.60
CA GLY A 74 -3.99 10.01 10.60
C GLY A 74 -3.91 10.60 12.00
N GLU A 75 -4.78 11.55 12.32
CA GLU A 75 -4.87 12.15 13.66
C GLU A 75 -5.97 11.48 14.49
N ILE A 76 -5.74 11.41 15.80
CA ILE A 76 -6.69 10.92 16.80
C ILE A 76 -7.32 12.11 17.52
N THR A 77 -8.63 12.04 17.82
CA THR A 77 -9.34 13.08 18.56
C THR A 77 -10.38 12.49 19.50
N VAL A 78 -10.57 13.11 20.67
CA VAL A 78 -11.58 12.72 21.66
C VAL A 78 -13.00 12.83 21.05
N GLY A 79 -13.81 11.80 21.27
CA GLY A 79 -15.15 11.65 20.75
C GLY A 79 -15.21 11.14 19.30
N MET A 80 -14.08 10.80 18.68
CA MET A 80 -14.05 10.13 17.38
C MET A 80 -14.67 8.72 17.51
N PRO A 81 -15.61 8.31 16.64
CA PRO A 81 -16.08 6.94 16.56
C PRO A 81 -14.92 5.95 16.34
N SER A 82 -14.94 4.84 17.06
CA SER A 82 -13.92 3.79 17.00
C SER A 82 -13.72 3.22 15.59
N GLU A 83 -14.79 3.17 14.79
CA GLU A 83 -14.77 2.77 13.39
C GLU A 83 -13.93 3.72 12.53
N LEU A 84 -13.95 5.03 12.83
CA LEU A 84 -13.12 6.00 12.13
C LEU A 84 -11.67 5.96 12.58
N LEU A 85 -11.42 5.62 13.85
CA LEU A 85 -10.06 5.34 14.31
C LEU A 85 -9.45 4.13 13.57
N LEU A 86 -10.23 3.06 13.35
CA LEU A 86 -9.77 1.91 12.56
C LEU A 86 -9.43 2.29 11.12
N MET A 87 -10.13 3.25 10.54
CA MET A 87 -9.81 3.74 9.21
C MET A 87 -8.56 4.63 9.20
N ALA A 88 -8.37 5.45 10.23
CA ALA A 88 -7.22 6.35 10.33
C ALA A 88 -5.92 5.59 10.63
N TRP A 89 -5.95 4.67 11.61
CA TRP A 89 -4.76 4.01 12.17
C TRP A 89 -4.70 2.50 11.91
N GLY A 90 -5.72 1.93 11.28
CA GLY A 90 -5.82 0.50 11.07
C GLY A 90 -6.24 -0.27 12.32
N HIS A 91 -6.11 -1.60 12.24
CA HIS A 91 -6.41 -2.48 13.36
C HIS A 91 -5.32 -2.39 14.43
N PRO A 92 -5.70 -2.27 15.72
CA PRO A 92 -4.73 -2.27 16.81
C PRO A 92 -4.03 -3.63 16.91
N ALA A 93 -2.80 -3.64 17.43
CA ALA A 93 -2.05 -4.87 17.64
C ALA A 93 -2.64 -5.73 18.78
N ALA A 94 -3.27 -5.08 19.76
CA ALA A 94 -3.97 -5.75 20.84
C ALA A 94 -5.17 -4.92 21.33
N ILE A 95 -6.21 -5.60 21.79
CA ILE A 95 -7.39 -5.01 22.41
C ILE A 95 -7.53 -5.62 23.80
N LYS A 96 -7.50 -4.77 24.83
CA LYS A 96 -7.78 -5.14 26.23
C LYS A 96 -9.22 -4.70 26.56
N GLU A 97 -10.14 -5.65 26.67
CA GLU A 97 -11.51 -5.35 27.13
C GLU A 97 -11.51 -5.17 28.65
N GLN A 98 -12.09 -4.06 29.13
CA GLN A 98 -12.22 -3.76 30.56
C GLN A 98 -13.66 -3.37 30.87
N PRO A 99 -14.53 -4.33 31.25
CA PRO A 99 -15.92 -4.04 31.55
C PRO A 99 -16.12 -3.48 32.97
N GLU A 100 -15.20 -2.67 33.49
CA GLU A 100 -15.37 -2.05 34.82
C GLU A 100 -16.46 -0.97 34.77
N GLU A 101 -17.33 -0.95 35.79
CA GLU A 101 -18.40 0.05 35.93
C GLU A 101 -17.84 1.47 35.93
N GLY A 102 -18.07 2.22 34.85
CA GLY A 102 -17.63 3.60 34.68
C GLY A 102 -16.22 3.79 34.09
N GLY A 103 -15.52 2.70 33.74
CA GLY A 103 -14.23 2.72 33.02
C GLY A 103 -14.38 2.59 31.50
N PRO A 104 -13.28 2.74 30.73
CA PRO A 104 -13.28 2.52 29.29
C PRO A 104 -13.60 1.05 28.97
N GLU A 105 -14.53 0.82 28.05
CA GLU A 105 -14.96 -0.52 27.62
C GLU A 105 -13.80 -1.33 27.03
N ALA A 106 -12.91 -0.66 26.29
CA ALA A 106 -11.75 -1.27 25.68
C ALA A 106 -10.56 -0.31 25.64
N THR A 107 -9.36 -0.86 25.76
CA THR A 107 -8.10 -0.17 25.47
C THR A 107 -7.43 -0.81 24.28
N TRP A 108 -7.24 -0.04 23.22
CA TRP A 108 -6.62 -0.45 21.96
C TRP A 108 -5.14 -0.07 21.95
N ILE A 109 -4.27 -0.98 21.56
CA ILE A 109 -2.81 -0.80 21.63
C ILE A 109 -2.26 -0.72 20.22
N TYR A 110 -1.67 0.43 19.89
CA TYR A 110 -1.02 0.70 18.62
C TYR A 110 0.50 0.76 18.81
N PRO A 111 1.27 -0.08 18.11
CA PRO A 111 2.72 0.01 18.15
C PRO A 111 3.18 1.26 17.41
N GLN A 112 4.07 2.04 18.01
CA GLN A 112 4.71 3.16 17.33
C GLN A 112 5.91 2.63 16.53
N GLU A 113 6.13 3.12 15.31
CA GLU A 113 7.32 2.75 14.54
C GLU A 113 8.58 3.30 15.24
N ASP A 114 9.53 2.39 15.50
CA ASP A 114 10.74 2.56 16.32
C ASP A 114 11.45 3.91 16.11
N SER A 115 11.35 4.81 17.10
CA SER A 115 12.31 5.90 17.28
C SER A 115 13.49 5.41 18.12
N GLY A 116 14.20 4.38 17.65
CA GLY A 116 15.58 4.04 18.03
C GLY A 116 15.92 3.64 19.49
N THR A 117 15.05 3.83 20.49
CA THR A 117 15.41 3.63 21.91
C THR A 117 14.41 2.84 22.75
N GLY A 118 13.34 2.33 22.16
CA GLY A 118 12.40 1.43 22.84
C GLY A 118 11.12 1.23 22.05
N ARG A 119 10.44 0.10 22.27
CA ARG A 119 9.07 -0.11 21.77
C ARG A 119 8.12 0.79 22.54
N SER A 120 7.82 1.98 22.01
CA SER A 120 6.72 2.80 22.50
C SER A 120 5.41 2.32 21.88
N ASN A 121 4.34 2.37 22.68
CA ASN A 121 3.00 2.03 22.22
C ASN A 121 2.03 3.14 22.63
N THR A 122 1.11 3.48 21.73
CA THR A 122 -0.03 4.34 22.06
C THR A 122 -1.20 3.47 22.50
N GLU A 123 -1.64 3.67 23.74
CA GLU A 123 -2.86 3.04 24.28
C GLU A 123 -4.04 4.00 24.13
N VAL A 124 -5.03 3.63 23.34
CA VAL A 124 -6.25 4.41 23.08
C VAL A 124 -7.41 3.83 23.88
N GLN A 125 -8.06 4.65 24.69
CA GLN A 125 -9.21 4.27 25.51
C GLN A 125 -10.51 4.49 24.74
N ILE A 126 -11.36 3.48 24.67
CA ILE A 126 -12.64 3.47 23.97
C ILE A 126 -13.78 3.32 24.98
N PHE A 127 -14.78 4.19 24.88
CA PHE A 127 -16.00 4.17 25.68
C PHE A 127 -17.21 4.55 24.81
N ASP A 128 -18.33 3.83 24.91
CA ASP A 128 -19.51 4.01 24.04
C ASP A 128 -19.12 4.09 22.55
N LYS A 129 -18.25 3.16 22.12
CA LYS A 129 -17.70 3.09 20.74
C LYS A 129 -17.00 4.37 20.28
N LYS A 130 -16.52 5.22 21.18
CA LYS A 130 -15.81 6.46 20.86
C LYS A 130 -14.49 6.55 21.61
N VAL A 131 -13.53 7.26 21.02
CA VAL A 131 -12.26 7.59 21.65
C VAL A 131 -12.51 8.49 22.86
N GLN A 132 -12.16 8.03 24.05
CA GLN A 132 -12.23 8.81 25.28
C GLN A 132 -10.92 9.58 25.52
N GLY A 133 -9.80 8.99 25.17
CA GLY A 133 -8.46 9.55 25.33
C GLY A 133 -7.39 8.56 24.90
N TRP A 134 -6.12 8.97 24.94
CA TRP A 134 -5.00 8.11 24.65
C TRP A 134 -3.80 8.47 25.52
N LYS A 135 -2.88 7.51 25.64
CA LYS A 135 -1.62 7.67 26.36
C LYS A 135 -0.50 7.05 25.56
N ASP A 136 0.55 7.83 25.33
CA ASP A 136 1.80 7.34 24.77
C ASP A 136 2.66 6.77 25.90
N ASN A 137 3.08 5.51 25.74
CA ASN A 137 3.93 4.79 26.69
C ASN A 137 5.27 4.41 26.05
#